data_AF-A0AA39GM75-F1
#
_entry.id   AF-A0AA39GM75-F1
#
_cell.length_a   1.000
_cell.length_b   1.000
_cell.length_c   1.000
_cell.angle_alpha   90.00
_cell.angle_beta   90.00
_cell.angle_gamma   90.00
#
_symmetry.space_group_name_H-M   'P 1'
#
loop_
_entity.id
_entity.type
_entity.pdbx_description
1 polymer ?
#
loop_
_entity_poly.entity_id
_entity_poly.type
_entity_poly.pdbx_seq_one_letter_code
_entity_poly.pdbx_strand_id
1 'polypeptide(L)' 'MALAKKAYPKATLKKIIKAHSNRNIKKNADVTIFLNYVLFMENLVKEAAIKSKQSGDRGLTARSVRKVTRDTLARFKG' A
#
# COMPACT_ATOMS: atom_id res chain seq x y z
N MET A 1 -23.75 -10.98 -9.24
CA MET A 1 -23.05 -11.09 -7.94
C MET A 1 -21.66 -10.51 -8.06
N ALA A 2 -21.32 -9.47 -7.30
CA ALA A 2 -19.95 -8.96 -7.27
C ALA A 2 -19.06 -10.05 -6.67
N LEU A 3 -18.14 -10.61 -7.46
CA LEU A 3 -17.14 -11.58 -7.01
C LEU A 3 -16.46 -11.01 -5.76
N ALA A 4 -16.59 -11.70 -4.63
CA ALA A 4 -15.96 -11.31 -3.38
C ALA A 4 -14.47 -11.05 -3.64
N LYS A 5 -14.06 -9.78 -3.49
CA LYS A 5 -12.71 -9.35 -3.83
C LYS A 5 -11.76 -10.03 -2.84
N LYS A 6 -11.05 -11.05 -3.31
CA LYS A 6 -10.12 -11.82 -2.47
C LYS A 6 -9.12 -10.84 -1.87
N ALA A 7 -9.08 -10.75 -0.52
CA ALA A 7 -8.24 -9.79 0.19
C ALA A 7 -6.77 -9.85 -0.26
N TYR A 8 -6.31 -11.05 -0.63
CA TYR A 8 -4.97 -11.30 -1.16
C TYR A 8 -4.99 -11.73 -2.64
N PRO A 9 -4.77 -10.79 -3.59
CA PRO A 9 -4.76 -11.07 -5.03
C PRO A 9 -3.40 -11.60 -5.52
N LYS A 10 -3.10 -12.87 -5.21
CA LYS A 10 -1.83 -13.55 -5.54
C LYS A 10 -1.36 -13.37 -6.99
N ALA A 11 -2.25 -13.58 -7.97
CA ALA A 11 -1.88 -13.55 -9.38
C ALA A 11 -1.42 -12.15 -9.83
N THR A 12 -2.16 -11.11 -9.43
CA THR A 12 -1.82 -9.71 -9.74
C THR A 12 -0.51 -9.32 -9.07
N LEU A 13 -0.33 -9.68 -7.80
CA LEU A 13 0.90 -9.37 -7.07
C LEU A 13 2.13 -9.99 -7.74
N LYS A 14 2.06 -11.27 -8.13
CA LYS A 14 3.17 -11.93 -8.84
C LYS A 14 3.49 -11.26 -10.18
N LYS A 15 2.46 -10.81 -10.93
CA LYS A 15 2.66 -10.06 -12.19
C LYS A 15 3.41 -8.74 -11.95
N ILE A 16 2.98 -7.96 -10.95
CA ILE A 16 3.63 -6.68 -10.58
C ILE A 16 5.08 -6.92 -10.15
N ILE A 17 5.32 -7.86 -9.23
CA ILE A 17 6.68 -8.14 -8.76
C ILE A 17 7.58 -8.59 -9.92
N LYS A 18 7.11 -9.47 -10.81
CA LYS A 18 7.89 -9.93 -11.96
C LYS A 18 8.24 -8.77 -12.89
N ALA A 19 7.29 -7.87 -13.17
CA ALA A 19 7.48 -6.72 -14.05
C ALA A 19 8.49 -5.69 -13.49
N HIS A 20 8.55 -5.52 -12.18
CA HIS A 20 9.43 -4.52 -11.55
C HIS A 20 10.75 -5.08 -10.99
N SER A 21 10.87 -6.39 -10.80
CA SER A 21 12.09 -7.01 -10.29
C SER A 21 12.89 -7.79 -11.32
N ASN A 22 12.27 -8.22 -12.44
CA ASN A 22 12.83 -9.18 -13.39
C ASN A 22 13.38 -10.47 -12.73
N ARG A 23 12.86 -10.84 -11.55
CA ARG A 23 13.29 -12.00 -10.77
C ARG A 23 12.16 -13.01 -10.58
N ASN A 24 12.54 -14.28 -10.42
CA ASN A 24 11.62 -15.33 -10.01
C ASN A 24 11.36 -15.26 -8.51
N ILE A 25 10.10 -15.45 -8.12
CA ILE A 25 9.65 -15.37 -6.71
C ILE A 25 9.65 -16.79 -6.13
N LYS A 26 10.42 -17.02 -5.06
CA LYS A 26 10.39 -18.28 -4.31
C LYS A 26 9.06 -18.46 -3.57
N LYS A 27 8.74 -19.70 -3.18
CA LYS A 27 7.52 -20.04 -2.42
C LYS A 27 7.35 -19.10 -1.21
N ASN A 28 6.15 -18.55 -1.05
CA ASN A 28 5.73 -17.66 0.04
C ASN A 28 6.41 -16.28 0.14
N ALA A 29 7.38 -15.96 -0.73
CA ALA A 29 7.96 -14.61 -0.75
C ALA A 29 6.91 -13.55 -1.16
N ASP A 30 5.94 -13.93 -1.99
CA ASP A 30 4.78 -13.12 -2.35
C ASP A 30 3.91 -12.77 -1.14
N VAL A 31 3.85 -13.61 -0.12
CA VAL A 31 3.05 -13.35 1.09
C VAL A 31 3.70 -12.24 1.92
N THR A 32 5.01 -12.32 2.10
CA THR A 32 5.76 -11.32 2.88
C THR A 32 5.76 -9.96 2.19
N ILE A 33 5.88 -9.93 0.86
CA ILE A 33 5.77 -8.69 0.08
C ILE A 33 4.37 -8.08 0.22
N PHE A 34 3.32 -8.92 0.21
CA PHE A 34 1.96 -8.43 0.42
C PHE A 34 1.74 -7.88 1.83
N LEU A 35 2.26 -8.55 2.84
CA LEU A 35 2.20 -8.08 4.22
C LEU A 35 2.87 -6.70 4.35
N ASN A 36 4.06 -6.53 3.78
CA ASN A 36 4.75 -5.23 3.78
C ASN A 36 3.91 -4.15 3.07
N TYR A 37 3.27 -4.47 1.94
CA TYR A 37 2.34 -3.56 1.27
C TYR A 37 1.13 -3.18 2.15
N VAL A 38 0.54 -4.14 2.88
CA VAL A 38 -0.59 -3.85 3.77
C VAL A 38 -0.17 -2.93 4.91
N LEU A 39 0.99 -3.18 5.52
CA LEU A 39 1.57 -2.31 6.56
C LEU A 39 1.86 -0.90 6.02
N PHE A 40 2.35 -0.80 4.79
CA PHE A 40 2.52 0.48 4.10
C PHE A 40 1.20 1.22 3.93
N MET A 41 0.15 0.54 3.47
CA MET A 41 -1.18 1.13 3.28
C MET A 41 -1.80 1.59 4.59
N GLU A 42 -1.67 0.81 5.66
CA GLU A 42 -2.13 1.19 7.00
C GLU A 42 -1.44 2.47 7.47
N ASN A 43 -0.11 2.54 7.35
CA ASN A 43 0.66 3.71 7.77
C ASN A 43 0.30 4.94 6.92
N LEU A 44 0.20 4.78 5.60
CA LEU A 44 -0.17 5.86 4.68
C LEU A 44 -1.54 6.45 5.02
N VAL A 45 -2.54 5.60 5.25
CA VAL A 45 -3.91 6.04 5.57
C VAL A 45 -3.94 6.71 6.95
N LYS A 46 -3.22 6.18 7.94
CA LYS A 46 -3.13 6.76 9.29
C LYS A 46 -2.53 8.17 9.26
N GLU A 47 -1.38 8.33 8.59
CA GLU A 47 -0.71 9.63 8.47
C GLU A 47 -1.57 10.63 7.66
N ALA A 48 -2.21 10.17 6.59
CA ALA A 48 -3.10 11.01 5.79
C ALA A 48 -4.34 11.46 6.60
N ALA A 49 -4.93 10.58 7.41
CA ALA A 49 -6.04 10.91 8.29
C ALA A 49 -5.65 11.96 9.35
N ILE A 50 -4.45 11.83 9.94
CA ILE A 50 -3.91 12.84 10.86
C ILE A 50 -3.76 14.19 10.14
N LYS A 51 -3.19 14.18 8.93
CA LYS A 51 -2.97 15.42 8.17
C LYS A 51 -4.27 16.09 7.72
N SER A 52 -5.26 15.31 7.33
CA SER A 52 -6.60 15.77 7.02
C SER A 52 -7.23 16.45 8.24
N LYS A 53 -7.21 15.79 9.41
CA LYS A 53 -7.75 16.35 10.66
C LYS A 53 -7.05 17.66 11.07
N GLN A 54 -5.73 17.74 10.95
CA GLN A 54 -4.96 18.97 11.20
C GLN A 54 -5.33 20.12 10.27
N SER A 55 -5.83 19.81 9.07
CA SER A 55 -6.21 20.81 8.07
C SER A 55 -7.68 21.24 8.19
N GLY A 56 -8.45 20.66 9.12
CA GLY A 56 -9.88 20.93 9.28
C GLY A 56 -10.78 20.18 8.28
N ASP A 57 -10.24 19.24 7.51
CA ASP A 57 -11.01 18.44 6.56
C ASP A 57 -11.94 17.46 7.31
N ARG A 58 -13.17 17.26 6.81
CA ARG A 58 -14.16 16.32 7.41
C ARG A 58 -13.89 14.84 7.10
N GLY A 59 -12.82 14.52 6.36
CA GLY A 59 -12.49 13.16 5.96
C GLY A 59 -11.19 13.06 5.18
N LEU A 60 -10.84 11.84 4.76
CA LEU A 60 -9.60 11.59 4.01
C LEU A 60 -9.66 12.28 2.64
N THR A 61 -8.79 13.26 2.42
CA THR A 61 -8.73 14.01 1.15
C THR A 61 -7.55 13.57 0.30
N ALA A 62 -7.68 13.64 -1.02
CA ALA A 62 -6.56 13.35 -1.94
C ALA A 62 -5.33 14.24 -1.68
N ARG A 63 -5.56 15.48 -1.21
CA ARG A 63 -4.51 16.41 -0.79
C ARG A 63 -3.71 15.85 0.40
N SER A 64 -4.41 15.38 1.43
CA SER A 64 -3.76 14.81 2.63
C SER A 64 -2.90 13.58 2.27
N VAL A 65 -3.41 12.69 1.43
CA VAL A 65 -2.69 11.50 0.96
C VAL A 65 -1.43 11.91 0.21
N ARG A 66 -1.54 12.76 -0.82
CA ARG A 66 -0.38 13.22 -1.62
C ARG A 66 0.71 13.84 -0.75
N LYS A 67 0.33 14.56 0.30
CA LYS A 67 1.26 15.22 1.22
C LYS A 67 2.08 14.21 2.03
N VAL A 68 1.47 13.13 2.50
CA VAL A 68 2.15 12.13 3.33
C VAL A 68 2.79 11.00 2.52
N THR A 69 2.46 10.85 1.24
CA THR A 69 2.98 9.77 0.37
C THR A 69 4.51 9.73 0.34
N ARG A 70 5.16 10.89 0.14
CA ARG A 70 6.63 10.96 0.05
C ARG A 70 7.30 10.45 1.32
N ASP A 71 6.84 10.93 2.48
CA ASP A 71 7.44 10.60 3.77
C ASP A 71 7.17 9.14 4.14
N THR A 72 5.97 8.64 3.85
CA THR A 72 5.61 7.23 4.08
C THR A 72 6.47 6.32 3.19
N LEU A 73 6.64 6.63 1.90
CA LEU A 73 7.50 5.86 1.01
C LEU A 73 8.96 5.86 1.48
N ALA A 74 9.46 7.00 1.99
CA ALA A 74 10.82 7.08 2.53
C ALA A 74 11.02 6.16 3.74
N ARG A 75 10.01 6.04 4.63
CA ARG A 75 10.04 5.13 5.80
C ARG A 75 10.06 3.64 5.43
N PHE A 76 9.45 3.28 4.30
CA PHE A 76 9.38 1.89 3.82
C PHE A 76 10.51 1.55 2.84
N LYS A 77 11.45 2.47 2.62
CA LYS A 77 12.65 2.21 1.83
C LYS A 77 13.61 1.35 2.67
N GLY A 78 13.77 0.10 2.26
CA GLY A 78 14.80 -0.82 2.79
C GLY A 78 16.13 -0.64 2.10
#